data_AF-A0A2V1BEV0-F1
#
_entry.id   AF-A0A2V1BEV0-F1
#
_cell.length_a   1.000
_cell.length_b   1.000
_cell.length_c   1.000
_cell.angle_alpha   90.00
_cell.angle_beta   90.00
_cell.angle_gamma   90.00
#
_symmetry.space_group_name_H-M   'P 1'
#
loop_
_entity.id
_entity.type
_entity.pdbx_description
1 polymer ?
#
loop_
_entity_poly.entity_id
_entity_poly.type
_entity_poly.pdbx_seq_one_letter_code
_entity_poly.pdbx_strand_id
1 'polypeptide(L)'
;MNNTGRSMMGWGRHINQRPGPCSFCSGTDHMITCTGSVSTRSGFVTSAASSMVTCAIMTHNIRVIEVLGEVVAEAVVEAVGEDVEEVVGEMVAEAEVEEIPDLKSHLRPPWDRSIDVISWKGNGGEDVLEQAGSFYSSESHKPESCPHSAIAQKIVITIKTGATEAAAKIPTQVRTTLRCAEHVFFFSDLEQDLEGGKYYLHDALDTISPSIMDNNQDFEFYKKQRELWRTQKNITSLQGAKHPTAKSDLAAWSLDKWKNIHILEKVWALKPDMDWFIFIDADTYLVWSNLLTWLETLDPTSRSYYGSASTWNGIRYAHGGSGYIIPKAMMYEMAVKQKGIAAVWDTKLHDHCCGDIALSAALQEHGGVLDGRWPLISGESPWSMPFGPGTPEYCCWPATTMHHLTPAGMEEFVEYEEQRLNKSALLTHNEIFEDFLLAKIPESRSDWDNLASEAGVFGRTGGVSSDAASIEECAKICKEDEKCFQYSYHEKTCSIGRSVRLGHAREADEDGSWQSGWNKTRLAAWMKEQPPCDYVTFEGEDN
;
A
#
# COMPACT_ATOMS: atom_id res chain seq x y z
N MET A 1 23.84 77.95 32.60
CA MET A 1 23.03 77.76 33.82
C MET A 1 23.04 76.28 34.15
N ASN A 2 23.61 76.00 35.33
CA ASN A 2 23.69 74.77 36.12
C ASN A 2 23.96 73.43 35.41
N ASN A 3 25.19 72.92 35.47
CA ASN A 3 25.84 72.19 36.59
C ASN A 3 25.21 70.80 36.75
N THR A 4 25.94 69.68 36.73
CA THR A 4 27.28 69.32 37.21
C THR A 4 27.48 67.84 36.78
N GLY A 5 28.64 67.26 36.48
CA GLY A 5 30.03 67.66 36.64
C GLY A 5 30.87 66.37 36.56
N ARG A 6 32.03 66.47 35.89
CA ARG A 6 33.38 65.95 36.25
C ARG A 6 33.48 64.53 36.83
N SER A 7 34.43 63.67 36.48
CA SER A 7 35.86 63.87 36.16
C SER A 7 36.44 62.43 35.99
N MET A 8 37.21 62.05 34.97
CA MET A 8 38.57 62.46 34.55
C MET A 8 39.62 61.37 34.89
N MET A 9 40.51 61.12 33.92
CA MET A 9 41.81 60.40 33.96
C MET A 9 41.76 58.85 33.90
N GLY A 10 42.55 58.15 33.09
CA GLY A 10 43.58 58.56 32.14
C GLY A 10 44.44 57.38 31.65
N TRP A 11 44.77 57.43 30.34
CA TRP A 11 45.98 56.95 29.63
C TRP A 11 46.34 55.44 29.54
N GLY A 12 46.42 54.92 28.30
CA GLY A 12 47.35 53.81 27.98
C GLY A 12 47.05 52.88 26.79
N ARG A 13 47.22 53.36 25.54
CA ARG A 13 47.65 52.70 24.27
C ARG A 13 47.06 51.34 23.79
N HIS A 14 46.47 51.43 22.58
CA HIS A 14 46.44 50.53 21.40
C HIS A 14 46.35 48.99 21.56
N ILE A 15 45.26 48.42 21.01
CA ILE A 15 45.20 47.20 20.17
C ILE A 15 43.85 47.21 19.38
N ASN A 16 43.86 46.62 18.18
CA ASN A 16 42.81 46.61 17.15
C ASN A 16 41.53 45.81 17.48
N GLN A 17 40.41 46.31 16.91
CA GLN A 17 39.18 45.68 16.37
C GLN A 17 38.33 44.70 17.20
N ARG A 18 37.02 45.05 17.33
CA ARG A 18 35.82 44.30 16.84
C ARG A 18 34.59 45.25 16.81
N PRO A 19 33.77 45.33 15.75
CA PRO A 19 32.39 45.80 15.84
C PRO A 19 31.41 44.62 15.93
N GLY A 20 30.39 44.78 16.77
CA GLY A 20 29.33 43.82 17.07
C GLY A 20 28.19 43.75 16.02
N PRO A 21 27.03 43.16 16.39
CA PRO A 21 26.11 42.50 15.47
C PRO A 21 25.24 43.44 14.64
N CYS A 22 24.98 43.03 13.39
CA CYS A 22 24.10 43.71 12.44
C CYS A 22 22.65 43.77 12.93
N SER A 23 22.12 44.99 12.93
CA SER A 23 20.74 45.35 13.23
C SER A 23 19.87 45.34 11.97
N PHE A 24 19.36 44.17 11.57
CA PHE A 24 18.27 44.06 10.58
C PHE A 24 17.61 42.68 10.74
N CYS A 25 16.66 42.55 11.67
CA CYS A 25 15.58 41.55 11.70
C CYS A 25 14.76 41.74 12.98
N SER A 26 13.45 41.94 12.86
CA SER A 26 12.51 41.79 13.98
C SER A 26 11.17 41.25 13.48
N GLY A 27 10.72 40.11 14.01
CA GLY A 27 9.38 39.56 13.81
C GLY A 27 9.34 38.02 13.87
N THR A 28 8.45 37.46 14.69
CA THR A 28 8.23 36.03 14.99
C THR A 28 7.36 35.30 13.96
N ASP A 29 7.63 34.00 13.82
CA ASP A 29 6.87 32.91 13.18
C ASP A 29 6.19 33.16 11.82
N HIS A 30 6.76 32.45 10.82
CA HIS A 30 6.21 32.18 9.49
C HIS A 30 5.85 33.40 8.60
N MET A 31 6.87 34.15 8.19
CA MET A 31 7.14 34.62 6.81
C MET A 31 8.15 35.76 6.85
N ILE A 32 9.29 35.62 6.16
CA ILE A 32 10.22 36.74 5.90
C ILE A 32 9.96 37.23 4.48
N THR A 33 9.47 38.47 4.34
CA THR A 33 9.45 39.19 3.06
C THR A 33 10.55 40.25 3.06
N CYS A 34 11.43 40.21 2.05
CA CYS A 34 12.40 41.28 1.79
C CYS A 34 12.02 42.00 0.49
N THR A 35 11.73 43.29 0.57
CA THR A 35 11.53 44.16 -0.60
C THR A 35 12.76 45.07 -0.78
N GLY A 36 13.34 45.07 -1.98
CA GLY A 36 14.43 45.98 -2.34
C GLY A 36 14.52 46.15 -3.86
N SER A 37 14.43 47.40 -4.33
CA SER A 37 14.57 47.77 -5.74
C SER A 37 16.05 47.78 -6.18
N VAL A 38 16.37 47.11 -7.28
CA VAL A 38 17.74 47.02 -7.81
C VAL A 38 18.06 48.25 -8.68
N SER A 39 19.14 48.97 -8.33
CA SER A 39 19.79 49.96 -9.20
C SER A 39 21.16 49.40 -9.62
N THR A 40 21.42 49.43 -10.92
CA THR A 40 22.57 48.79 -11.57
C THR A 40 23.90 49.45 -11.21
N ARG A 41 24.66 48.85 -10.28
CA ARG A 41 26.13 48.93 -10.21
C ARG A 41 26.69 47.61 -9.68
N SER A 42 27.60 47.00 -10.45
CA SER A 42 28.14 45.65 -10.30
C SER A 42 28.80 45.33 -8.95
N GLY A 43 29.16 46.34 -8.14
CA GLY A 43 29.86 46.12 -6.87
C GLY A 43 28.98 45.79 -5.65
N PHE A 44 27.65 45.85 -5.75
CA PHE A 44 26.76 45.60 -4.59
C PHE A 44 26.12 44.20 -4.57
N VAL A 45 26.10 43.51 -5.70
CA VAL A 45 25.42 42.20 -5.87
C VAL A 45 26.16 41.08 -5.13
N THR A 46 27.50 41.13 -5.13
CA THR A 46 28.36 40.13 -4.46
C THR A 46 28.31 40.21 -2.93
N SER A 47 28.15 41.42 -2.38
CA SER A 47 28.05 41.65 -0.93
C SER A 47 26.72 41.16 -0.33
N ALA A 48 25.61 41.31 -1.06
CA ALA A 48 24.30 40.84 -0.61
C ALA A 48 24.19 39.31 -0.64
N ALA A 49 24.72 38.68 -1.69
CA ALA A 49 24.74 37.22 -1.84
C ALA A 49 25.60 36.53 -0.76
N SER A 50 26.79 37.05 -0.47
CA SER A 50 27.65 36.51 0.61
C SER A 50 26.99 36.58 1.99
N SER A 51 26.24 37.65 2.27
CA SER A 51 25.56 37.83 3.56
C SER A 51 24.37 36.89 3.73
N MET A 52 23.64 36.58 2.64
CA MET A 52 22.50 35.66 2.64
C MET A 52 22.94 34.20 2.80
N VAL A 53 24.02 33.79 2.12
CA VAL A 53 24.60 32.43 2.24
C VAL A 53 25.14 32.19 3.65
N THR A 54 25.81 33.19 4.23
CA THR A 54 26.31 33.09 5.62
C THR A 54 25.17 32.95 6.64
N CYS A 55 24.02 33.59 6.40
CA CYS A 55 22.84 33.50 7.27
C CYS A 55 22.11 32.14 7.12
N ALA A 56 22.06 31.58 5.91
CA ALA A 56 21.50 30.25 5.64
C ALA A 56 22.34 29.11 6.25
N ILE A 57 23.67 29.25 6.23
CA ILE A 57 24.60 28.30 6.87
C ILE A 57 24.45 28.30 8.39
N MET A 58 24.25 29.47 9.03
CA MET A 58 24.05 29.52 10.48
C MET A 58 22.69 28.96 10.95
N THR A 59 21.71 28.78 10.05
CA THR A 59 20.36 28.30 10.38
C THR A 59 20.07 26.86 9.97
N HIS A 60 21.07 26.13 9.44
CA HIS A 60 21.02 24.70 9.09
C HIS A 60 19.85 24.29 8.16
N ASN A 61 19.49 25.14 7.18
CA ASN A 61 18.37 24.86 6.27
C ASN A 61 18.85 24.60 4.83
N ILE A 62 19.12 23.33 4.50
CA ILE A 62 19.78 22.90 3.25
C ILE A 62 18.95 23.24 1.99
N ARG A 63 17.61 23.19 2.07
CA ARG A 63 16.72 23.54 0.94
C ARG A 63 16.83 25.01 0.51
N VAL A 64 17.29 25.91 1.40
CA VAL A 64 17.47 27.33 1.08
C VAL A 64 18.74 27.55 0.26
N ILE A 65 19.75 26.68 0.42
CA ILE A 65 21.03 26.78 -0.30
C ILE A 65 20.87 26.36 -1.77
N GLU A 66 20.08 25.31 -2.05
CA GLU A 66 19.81 24.85 -3.42
C GLU A 66 19.03 25.89 -4.23
N VAL A 67 17.97 26.45 -3.65
CA VAL A 67 17.13 27.47 -4.33
C VAL A 67 17.89 28.78 -4.54
N LEU A 68 18.76 29.19 -3.61
CA LEU A 68 19.60 30.39 -3.80
C LEU A 68 20.69 30.18 -4.86
N GLY A 69 21.22 28.95 -4.99
CA GLY A 69 22.18 28.61 -6.03
C GLY A 69 21.60 28.73 -7.44
N GLU A 70 20.36 28.27 -7.64
CA GLU A 70 19.65 28.38 -8.92
C GLU A 70 19.27 29.84 -9.26
N VAL A 71 18.76 30.60 -8.28
CA VAL A 71 18.35 32.00 -8.50
C VAL A 71 19.53 32.94 -8.77
N VAL A 72 20.70 32.69 -8.16
CA VAL A 72 21.91 33.47 -8.44
C VAL A 72 22.49 33.12 -9.82
N ALA A 73 22.40 31.86 -10.26
CA ALA A 73 22.82 31.46 -11.59
C ALA A 73 21.94 32.09 -12.69
N GLU A 74 20.61 32.08 -12.52
CA GLU A 74 19.69 32.69 -13.49
C GLU A 74 19.84 34.23 -13.58
N ALA A 75 20.06 34.91 -12.45
CA ALA A 75 20.23 36.37 -12.43
C ALA A 75 21.55 36.85 -13.07
N VAL A 76 22.60 36.01 -13.10
CA VAL A 76 23.88 36.31 -13.75
C VAL A 76 23.80 36.04 -15.26
N VAL A 77 23.08 35.00 -15.68
CA VAL A 77 22.86 34.65 -17.10
C VAL A 77 22.07 35.74 -17.83
N GLU A 78 21.07 36.35 -17.18
CA GLU A 78 20.27 37.44 -17.79
C GLU A 78 21.03 38.78 -17.91
N ALA A 79 22.12 38.97 -17.15
CA ALA A 79 22.79 40.27 -17.02
C ALA A 79 24.06 40.44 -17.88
N VAL A 80 24.72 39.37 -18.31
CA VAL A 80 26.08 39.47 -18.92
C VAL A 80 26.23 38.78 -20.28
N GLY A 81 25.35 37.84 -20.66
CA GLY A 81 25.32 37.31 -22.02
C GLY A 81 26.61 36.60 -22.48
N GLU A 82 27.29 35.88 -21.58
CA GLU A 82 28.46 35.03 -21.87
C GLU A 82 28.36 33.65 -21.21
N ASP A 83 29.23 32.72 -21.66
CA ASP A 83 29.15 31.27 -21.44
C ASP A 83 29.48 30.85 -19.99
N VAL A 84 28.71 29.89 -19.45
CA VAL A 84 28.62 29.57 -18.01
C VAL A 84 29.91 28.93 -17.47
N GLU A 85 30.68 28.24 -18.31
CA GLU A 85 31.89 27.52 -17.88
C GLU A 85 33.07 28.47 -17.57
N GLU A 86 33.15 29.64 -18.19
CA GLU A 86 34.29 30.56 -18.06
C GLU A 86 34.22 31.36 -16.75
N VAL A 87 33.03 31.82 -16.36
CA VAL A 87 32.81 32.56 -15.10
C VAL A 87 32.99 31.67 -13.87
N VAL A 88 32.55 30.42 -13.94
CA VAL A 88 32.76 29.43 -12.87
C VAL A 88 34.25 29.07 -12.76
N GLY A 89 34.98 29.05 -13.87
CA GLY A 89 36.42 28.80 -13.92
C GLY A 89 37.25 29.88 -13.22
N GLU A 90 36.92 31.16 -13.42
CA GLU A 90 37.66 32.28 -12.79
C GLU A 90 37.35 32.45 -11.29
N MET A 91 36.12 32.18 -10.85
CA MET A 91 35.76 32.25 -9.42
C MET A 91 36.46 31.18 -8.56
N VAL A 92 36.87 30.07 -9.16
CA VAL A 92 37.62 28.99 -8.48
C VAL A 92 39.13 29.30 -8.41
N ALA A 93 39.65 30.20 -9.25
CA ALA A 93 41.08 30.50 -9.33
C ALA A 93 41.60 31.49 -8.26
N GLU A 94 40.74 32.31 -7.64
CA GLU A 94 41.15 33.29 -6.60
C GLU A 94 41.04 32.78 -5.14
N ALA A 95 40.67 31.52 -4.92
CA ALA A 95 40.63 30.92 -3.59
C ALA A 95 41.79 29.92 -3.39
N GLU A 96 43.03 30.42 -3.31
CA GLU A 96 44.13 29.59 -2.78
C GLU A 96 43.91 29.34 -1.27
N VAL A 97 43.76 28.06 -0.96
CA VAL A 97 43.49 27.46 0.34
C VAL A 97 44.80 27.35 1.14
N GLU A 98 44.87 28.00 2.32
CA GLU A 98 45.82 27.60 3.37
C GLU A 98 45.37 26.24 3.95
N GLU A 99 46.31 25.30 4.03
CA GLU A 99 46.11 23.86 4.27
C GLU A 99 45.30 23.52 5.54
N ILE A 100 44.20 22.77 5.36
CA ILE A 100 43.60 21.93 6.40
C ILE A 100 43.60 20.49 5.85
N PRO A 101 44.34 19.54 6.44
CA PRO A 101 44.39 18.17 5.94
C PRO A 101 43.14 17.42 6.42
N ASP A 102 42.21 17.09 5.51
CA ASP A 102 41.62 15.75 5.31
C ASP A 102 40.41 15.74 4.33
N LEU A 103 40.58 16.28 3.11
CA LEU A 103 39.50 16.34 2.11
C LEU A 103 39.93 15.84 0.71
N LYS A 104 40.53 14.64 0.64
CA LYS A 104 40.82 13.96 -0.64
C LYS A 104 40.10 12.62 -0.83
N SER A 105 39.03 12.35 -0.09
CA SER A 105 38.25 11.10 -0.22
C SER A 105 36.84 11.24 -0.81
N HIS A 106 36.39 12.44 -1.18
CA HIS A 106 34.96 12.67 -1.49
C HIS A 106 34.65 13.30 -2.86
N LEU A 107 35.44 13.01 -3.89
CA LEU A 107 35.03 13.30 -5.28
C LEU A 107 35.13 12.03 -6.12
N ARG A 108 33.99 11.34 -6.30
CA ARG A 108 33.77 10.35 -7.38
C ARG A 108 32.47 10.70 -8.12
N PRO A 109 32.40 10.47 -9.45
CA PRO A 109 31.23 10.83 -10.27
C PRO A 109 30.02 9.88 -10.07
N PRO A 110 28.82 10.29 -10.53
CA PRO A 110 27.56 9.87 -9.92
C PRO A 110 26.94 8.61 -10.56
N TRP A 111 27.54 7.42 -10.38
CA TRP A 111 26.86 6.16 -10.73
C TRP A 111 27.16 4.98 -9.81
N ASP A 112 27.88 5.18 -8.71
CA ASP A 112 28.28 4.10 -7.80
C ASP A 112 27.92 4.44 -6.35
N ARG A 113 26.82 3.85 -5.86
CA ARG A 113 26.58 3.66 -4.42
C ARG A 113 26.10 2.24 -4.16
N SER A 114 27.07 1.34 -4.17
CA SER A 114 27.11 0.25 -3.20
C SER A 114 27.03 0.84 -1.78
N ILE A 115 26.13 0.31 -0.95
CA ILE A 115 26.06 0.67 0.48
C ILE A 115 27.04 -0.26 1.18
N ASP A 116 28.27 0.19 1.39
CA ASP A 116 29.18 -0.44 2.34
C ASP A 116 28.84 0.04 3.75
N VAL A 117 28.53 -0.93 4.60
CA VAL A 117 28.28 -0.76 6.04
C VAL A 117 29.59 -0.40 6.71
N ILE A 118 29.73 0.85 7.16
CA ILE A 118 30.84 1.27 8.04
C ILE A 118 30.26 1.62 9.41
N SER A 119 30.60 0.81 10.41
CA SER A 119 30.31 1.10 11.81
C SER A 119 31.18 2.26 12.30
N TRP A 120 30.58 3.27 12.92
CA TRP A 120 31.30 4.26 13.71
C TRP A 120 30.89 4.18 15.18
N LYS A 121 31.87 3.89 16.05
CA LYS A 121 31.81 4.18 17.49
C LYS A 121 32.42 5.57 17.70
N GLY A 122 31.61 6.56 18.06
CA GLY A 122 32.07 7.90 18.39
C GLY A 122 30.96 8.69 19.10
N ASN A 123 31.26 9.12 20.32
CA ASN A 123 30.36 9.72 21.32
C ASN A 123 29.42 10.82 20.82
N GLY A 124 28.14 10.71 21.22
CA GLY A 124 27.21 11.82 21.39
C GLY A 124 26.31 12.11 20.20
N GLY A 125 25.12 11.52 20.18
CA GLY A 125 24.04 11.88 19.25
C GLY A 125 23.11 10.71 18.94
N GLU A 126 22.30 10.27 19.92
CA GLU A 126 21.25 9.26 19.71
C GLU A 126 19.97 9.82 19.05
N ASP A 127 19.85 11.13 18.82
CA ASP A 127 18.54 11.75 18.52
C ASP A 127 18.16 11.93 17.03
N VAL A 128 18.99 11.54 16.04
CA VAL A 128 18.73 11.89 14.62
C VAL A 128 18.35 10.70 13.73
N LEU A 129 18.54 9.46 14.16
CA LEU A 129 18.09 8.27 13.42
C LEU A 129 16.79 7.65 13.97
N GLU A 130 16.30 8.14 15.12
CA GLU A 130 15.00 7.76 15.67
C GLU A 130 13.84 8.55 15.01
N GLN A 131 14.10 9.75 14.49
CA GLN A 131 13.07 10.63 13.93
C GLN A 131 12.59 10.26 12.51
N ALA A 132 13.30 9.42 11.76
CA ALA A 132 12.81 8.90 10.48
C ALA A 132 11.98 7.61 10.63
N GLY A 133 12.06 6.93 11.79
CA GLY A 133 11.28 5.74 12.13
C GLY A 133 10.09 6.01 13.07
N SER A 134 9.89 7.27 13.50
CA SER A 134 8.92 7.65 14.55
C SER A 134 7.69 8.43 14.06
N PHE A 135 7.45 8.55 12.75
CA PHE A 135 6.24 9.23 12.25
C PHE A 135 4.96 8.37 12.29
N TYR A 136 5.02 7.16 12.84
CA TYR A 136 3.84 6.38 13.24
C TYR A 136 4.01 5.85 14.67
N SER A 137 3.83 6.76 15.62
CA SER A 137 3.21 6.44 16.90
C SER A 137 1.96 7.31 16.99
N SER A 138 0.95 6.99 16.17
CA SER A 138 -0.39 7.41 16.58
C SER A 138 -0.70 6.63 17.85
N GLU A 139 -0.59 7.27 19.00
CA GLU A 139 -1.44 6.96 20.15
C GLU A 139 -2.90 7.29 19.79
N SER A 140 -3.41 6.75 18.68
CA SER A 140 -4.80 6.31 18.66
C SER A 140 -4.84 5.24 19.74
N HIS A 141 -5.58 5.49 20.82
CA HIS A 141 -5.88 4.48 21.83
C HIS A 141 -6.17 3.15 21.12
N LYS A 142 -5.21 2.21 21.10
CA LYS A 142 -5.48 0.84 20.68
C LYS A 142 -6.61 0.40 21.62
N PRO A 143 -7.74 -0.13 21.10
CA PRO A 143 -8.77 -0.66 21.97
C PRO A 143 -8.13 -1.58 23.02
N GLU A 144 -8.49 -1.44 24.30
CA GLU A 144 -8.00 -2.34 25.37
C GLU A 144 -8.24 -3.83 25.04
N SER A 145 -9.10 -4.11 24.05
CA SER A 145 -9.45 -5.42 23.53
C SER A 145 -8.48 -6.01 22.50
N CYS A 146 -7.42 -5.31 22.08
CA CYS A 146 -6.48 -5.87 21.11
C CYS A 146 -5.64 -7.00 21.73
N PRO A 147 -5.47 -8.16 21.05
CA PRO A 147 -4.68 -9.25 21.59
C PRO A 147 -3.21 -8.86 21.73
N HIS A 148 -2.66 -9.02 22.94
CA HIS A 148 -1.24 -8.88 23.18
C HIS A 148 -0.52 -10.17 22.81
N SER A 149 0.16 -10.20 21.67
CA SER A 149 1.07 -11.30 21.29
C SER A 149 2.43 -10.74 20.89
N ALA A 150 3.51 -11.44 21.25
CA ALA A 150 4.86 -11.08 20.84
C ALA A 150 5.01 -11.12 19.31
N ILE A 151 4.27 -12.02 18.63
CA ILE A 151 4.29 -12.11 17.18
C ILE A 151 3.69 -10.87 16.51
N ALA A 152 2.73 -10.19 17.17
CA ALA A 152 2.10 -8.99 16.65
C ALA A 152 3.10 -7.84 16.38
N GLN A 153 4.20 -7.80 17.14
CA GLN A 153 5.27 -6.82 17.01
C GLN A 153 6.31 -7.17 15.92
N LYS A 154 6.17 -8.35 15.30
CA LYS A 154 7.07 -8.88 14.26
C LYS A 154 6.39 -9.04 12.91
N ILE A 155 5.27 -8.34 12.72
CA ILE A 155 4.41 -8.39 11.54
C ILE A 155 4.38 -7.02 10.88
N VAL A 156 4.48 -7.01 9.54
CA VAL A 156 4.17 -5.84 8.71
C VAL A 156 2.96 -6.13 7.86
N ILE A 157 1.96 -5.25 7.93
CA ILE A 157 0.82 -5.25 7.02
C ILE A 157 1.07 -4.20 5.93
N THR A 158 1.03 -4.66 4.69
CA THR A 158 1.22 -3.85 3.49
C THR A 158 -0.08 -3.80 2.71
N ILE A 159 -0.62 -2.59 2.56
CA ILE A 159 -1.87 -2.36 1.83
C ILE A 159 -1.56 -1.84 0.43
N LYS A 160 -1.99 -2.57 -0.59
CA LYS A 160 -1.97 -2.10 -1.98
C LYS A 160 -3.34 -1.53 -2.35
N THR A 161 -3.34 -0.37 -3.00
CA THR A 161 -4.57 0.29 -3.50
C THR A 161 -4.31 1.03 -4.80
N GLY A 162 -5.37 1.36 -5.55
CA GLY A 162 -5.33 2.44 -6.53
C GLY A 162 -5.42 3.82 -5.86
N ALA A 163 -4.73 4.83 -6.40
CA ALA A 163 -4.78 6.18 -5.83
C ALA A 163 -6.20 6.80 -5.88
N THR A 164 -6.97 6.48 -6.94
CA THR A 164 -8.33 7.00 -7.16
C THR A 164 -9.40 6.45 -6.21
N GLU A 165 -9.11 5.36 -5.50
CA GLU A 165 -10.02 4.70 -4.55
C GLU A 165 -9.51 4.74 -3.10
N ALA A 166 -8.24 5.11 -2.88
CA ALA A 166 -7.59 5.12 -1.58
C ALA A 166 -8.37 5.89 -0.50
N ALA A 167 -8.86 7.10 -0.83
CA ALA A 167 -9.62 7.93 0.10
C ALA A 167 -10.94 7.29 0.56
N ALA A 168 -11.54 6.41 -0.25
CA ALA A 168 -12.78 5.72 0.10
C ALA A 168 -12.53 4.42 0.90
N LYS A 169 -11.39 3.74 0.68
CA LYS A 169 -11.12 2.41 1.24
C LYS A 169 -10.24 2.45 2.51
N ILE A 170 -9.13 3.19 2.49
CA ILE A 170 -8.12 3.18 3.56
C ILE A 170 -8.69 3.54 4.94
N PRO A 171 -9.48 4.63 5.10
CA PRO A 171 -9.96 5.00 6.43
C PRO A 171 -10.80 3.91 7.11
N THR A 172 -11.66 3.23 6.33
CA THR A 172 -12.48 2.14 6.85
C THR A 172 -11.64 0.92 7.17
N GLN A 173 -10.68 0.55 6.32
CA GLN A 173 -9.79 -0.59 6.57
C GLN A 173 -8.99 -0.44 7.88
N VAL A 174 -8.48 0.77 8.15
CA VAL A 174 -7.73 1.08 9.38
C VAL A 174 -8.63 1.04 10.62
N ARG A 175 -9.83 1.62 10.57
CA ARG A 175 -10.76 1.65 11.72
C ARG A 175 -11.36 0.29 12.04
N THR A 176 -11.43 -0.61 11.07
CA THR A 176 -12.07 -1.92 11.20
C THR A 176 -11.04 -3.04 11.37
N THR A 177 -10.56 -3.61 10.28
CA THR A 177 -9.71 -4.81 10.24
C THR A 177 -8.30 -4.58 10.79
N LEU A 178 -7.70 -3.40 10.62
CA LEU A 178 -6.31 -3.14 11.03
C LEU A 178 -6.18 -2.40 12.37
N ARG A 179 -7.27 -2.25 13.13
CA ARG A 179 -7.29 -1.47 14.39
C ARG A 179 -6.26 -1.90 15.44
N CYS A 180 -5.79 -3.15 15.37
CA CYS A 180 -4.80 -3.72 16.27
C CYS A 180 -3.39 -3.88 15.66
N ALA A 181 -3.25 -3.65 14.35
CA ALA A 181 -1.97 -3.78 13.65
C ALA A 181 -1.07 -2.57 13.97
N GLU A 182 0.21 -2.82 14.23
CA GLU A 182 1.14 -1.78 14.64
C GLU A 182 1.97 -1.22 13.48
N HIS A 183 2.38 -2.09 12.56
CA HIS A 183 3.23 -1.72 11.42
C HIS A 183 2.41 -1.87 10.14
N VAL A 184 1.70 -0.80 9.79
CA VAL A 184 0.85 -0.73 8.59
C VAL A 184 1.46 0.28 7.62
N PHE A 185 1.71 -0.14 6.38
CA PHE A 185 2.19 0.72 5.31
C PHE A 185 1.23 0.68 4.12
N PHE A 186 0.91 1.86 3.59
CA PHE A 186 0.01 2.01 2.45
C PHE A 186 0.81 2.33 1.19
N PHE A 187 0.55 1.61 0.11
CA PHE A 187 1.16 1.81 -1.19
C PHE A 187 0.11 1.95 -2.27
N SER A 188 0.34 2.89 -3.18
CA SER A 188 -0.48 3.06 -4.38
C SER A 188 0.37 3.47 -5.57
N ASP A 189 -0.29 3.71 -6.69
CA ASP A 189 0.29 4.30 -7.91
C ASP A 189 0.45 5.83 -7.82
N LEU A 190 0.41 6.44 -6.63
CA LEU A 190 0.66 7.86 -6.43
C LEU A 190 1.00 8.17 -4.96
N GLU A 191 2.04 8.94 -4.70
CA GLU A 191 2.28 9.47 -3.36
C GLU A 191 1.13 10.41 -2.92
N GLN A 192 0.46 10.08 -1.82
CA GLN A 192 -0.67 10.85 -1.31
C GLN A 192 -0.66 10.99 0.21
N ASP A 193 -0.94 12.21 0.69
CA ASP A 193 -1.35 12.47 2.06
C ASP A 193 -2.88 12.56 2.13
N LEU A 194 -3.51 11.63 2.85
CA LEU A 194 -4.95 11.61 3.07
C LEU A 194 -5.30 12.05 4.50
N GLU A 195 -6.50 12.62 4.67
CA GLU A 195 -7.02 13.11 5.96
C GLU A 195 -6.01 14.00 6.73
N GLY A 196 -5.34 14.92 6.03
CA GLY A 196 -4.38 15.84 6.66
C GLY A 196 -3.06 15.18 7.08
N GLY A 197 -2.63 14.14 6.35
CA GLY A 197 -1.40 13.39 6.62
C GLY A 197 -1.58 12.23 7.60
N LYS A 198 -2.83 11.95 8.01
CA LYS A 198 -3.14 10.81 8.88
C LYS A 198 -2.87 9.48 8.21
N TYR A 199 -3.07 9.39 6.90
CA TYR A 199 -2.67 8.23 6.10
C TYR A 199 -1.76 8.68 4.98
N TYR A 200 -0.49 8.28 5.07
CA TYR A 200 0.51 8.53 4.04
C TYR A 200 0.64 7.30 3.15
N LEU A 201 0.44 7.50 1.85
CA LEU A 201 0.57 6.48 0.82
C LEU A 201 1.89 6.69 0.08
N HIS A 202 2.71 5.65 0.09
CA HIS A 202 3.95 5.60 -0.67
C HIS A 202 3.67 5.33 -2.15
N ASP A 203 4.39 6.02 -3.03
CA ASP A 203 4.38 5.72 -4.46
C ASP A 203 5.15 4.43 -4.72
N ALA A 204 4.45 3.42 -5.23
CA ALA A 204 5.03 2.15 -5.62
C ALA A 204 5.81 2.24 -6.94
N LEU A 205 5.60 3.28 -7.75
CA LEU A 205 6.07 3.37 -9.14
C LEU A 205 7.15 4.44 -9.35
N ASP A 206 7.49 5.23 -8.34
CA ASP A 206 8.47 6.34 -8.41
C ASP A 206 9.90 5.91 -8.79
N THR A 207 10.23 4.62 -8.65
CA THR A 207 11.53 4.02 -8.98
C THR A 207 11.57 3.35 -10.36
N ILE A 208 10.46 3.35 -11.11
CA ILE A 208 10.43 2.79 -12.46
C ILE A 208 11.26 3.66 -13.40
N SER A 209 12.07 3.01 -14.24
CA SER A 209 12.96 3.74 -15.14
C SER A 209 12.19 4.58 -16.18
N PRO A 210 12.68 5.78 -16.54
CA PRO A 210 12.05 6.60 -17.58
C PRO A 210 11.89 5.87 -18.92
N SER A 211 12.83 5.01 -19.30
CA SER A 211 12.75 4.24 -20.55
C SER A 211 11.57 3.27 -20.58
N ILE A 212 11.15 2.72 -19.44
CA ILE A 212 9.94 1.89 -19.34
C ILE A 212 8.69 2.79 -19.34
N MET A 213 8.70 3.88 -18.56
CA MET A 213 7.54 4.78 -18.45
C MET A 213 7.21 5.54 -19.74
N ASP A 214 8.22 5.93 -20.52
CA ASP A 214 8.02 6.72 -21.74
C ASP A 214 7.58 5.87 -22.93
N ASN A 215 7.91 4.58 -22.93
CA ASN A 215 7.58 3.65 -24.01
C ASN A 215 6.34 2.78 -23.72
N ASN A 216 5.65 3.00 -22.59
CA ASN A 216 4.49 2.22 -22.22
C ASN A 216 3.29 3.12 -21.84
N GLN A 217 2.15 2.86 -22.50
CA GLN A 217 0.91 3.62 -22.33
C GLN A 217 0.21 3.38 -21.00
N ASP A 218 0.54 2.29 -20.28
CA ASP A 218 0.05 2.08 -18.91
C ASP A 218 0.35 3.31 -18.03
N PHE A 219 1.52 3.94 -18.25
CA PHE A 219 2.01 5.07 -17.46
C PHE A 219 1.40 6.43 -17.83
N GLU A 220 0.59 6.53 -18.89
CA GLU A 220 -0.12 7.78 -19.19
C GLU A 220 -1.11 8.13 -18.07
N PHE A 221 -1.74 7.11 -17.49
CA PHE A 221 -2.58 7.26 -16.32
C PHE A 221 -1.77 7.75 -15.11
N TYR A 222 -0.62 7.13 -14.84
CA TYR A 222 0.30 7.52 -13.77
C TYR A 222 0.75 8.99 -13.88
N LYS A 223 1.22 9.39 -15.07
CA LYS A 223 1.65 10.77 -15.36
C LYS A 223 0.51 11.76 -15.10
N LYS A 224 -0.72 11.42 -15.53
CA LYS A 224 -1.89 12.28 -15.32
C LYS A 224 -2.28 12.39 -13.85
N GLN A 225 -2.22 11.29 -13.10
CA GLN A 225 -2.45 11.29 -11.65
C GLN A 225 -1.48 12.24 -10.94
N ARG A 226 -0.17 12.14 -11.24
CA ARG A 226 0.86 13.03 -10.66
C ARG A 226 0.62 14.50 -10.99
N GLU A 227 0.29 14.80 -12.25
CA GLU A 227 0.00 16.17 -12.69
C GLU A 227 -1.17 16.78 -11.90
N LEU A 228 -2.29 16.06 -11.84
CA LEU A 228 -3.50 16.52 -11.15
C LEU A 228 -3.28 16.61 -9.63
N TRP A 229 -2.58 15.66 -9.03
CA TRP A 229 -2.29 15.70 -7.60
C TRP A 229 -1.38 16.89 -7.25
N ARG A 230 -0.33 17.15 -8.05
CA ARG A 230 0.59 18.28 -7.84
C ARG A 230 -0.12 19.62 -7.98
N THR A 231 -1.06 19.75 -8.92
CA THR A 231 -1.70 21.04 -9.26
C THR A 231 -3.00 21.29 -8.53
N GLN A 232 -3.78 20.25 -8.24
CA GLN A 232 -5.15 20.35 -7.74
C GLN A 232 -5.37 19.59 -6.43
N LYS A 233 -4.45 18.71 -6.03
CA LYS A 233 -4.64 17.77 -4.90
C LYS A 233 -5.95 16.98 -5.01
N ASN A 234 -6.37 16.72 -6.24
CA ASN A 234 -7.63 16.04 -6.56
C ASN A 234 -7.46 15.24 -7.85
N ILE A 235 -7.80 13.95 -7.79
CA ILE A 235 -7.74 13.01 -8.91
C ILE A 235 -9.08 12.30 -9.17
N THR A 236 -10.19 12.80 -8.59
CA THR A 236 -11.52 12.19 -8.74
C THR A 236 -11.97 12.09 -10.20
N SER A 237 -11.53 13.03 -11.05
CA SER A 237 -11.81 13.00 -12.49
C SER A 237 -11.22 11.79 -13.24
N LEU A 238 -10.30 11.05 -12.61
CA LEU A 238 -9.67 9.86 -13.15
C LEU A 238 -10.36 8.56 -12.72
N GLN A 239 -11.39 8.62 -11.88
CA GLN A 239 -12.18 7.44 -11.51
C GLN A 239 -12.83 6.82 -12.76
N GLY A 240 -12.65 5.50 -12.93
CA GLY A 240 -13.18 4.78 -14.09
C GLY A 240 -12.50 5.12 -15.43
N ALA A 241 -11.37 5.85 -15.41
CA ALA A 241 -10.64 6.16 -16.63
C ALA A 241 -10.27 4.89 -17.40
N LYS A 242 -10.47 4.93 -18.72
CA LYS A 242 -10.20 3.80 -19.62
C LYS A 242 -8.77 3.83 -20.14
N HIS A 243 -8.21 2.65 -20.37
CA HIS A 243 -6.88 2.52 -20.94
C HIS A 243 -6.85 3.13 -22.37
N PRO A 244 -5.81 3.88 -22.76
CA PRO A 244 -5.78 4.62 -24.03
C PRO A 244 -5.98 3.74 -25.28
N THR A 245 -5.40 2.54 -25.28
CA THR A 245 -5.48 1.58 -26.40
C THR A 245 -6.39 0.39 -26.16
N ALA A 246 -6.75 0.10 -24.92
CA ALA A 246 -7.63 -1.00 -24.54
C ALA A 246 -8.89 -0.43 -23.87
N LYS A 247 -9.79 0.15 -24.67
CA LYS A 247 -10.91 0.97 -24.14
C LYS A 247 -11.90 0.21 -23.25
N SER A 248 -11.91 -1.13 -23.30
CA SER A 248 -12.64 -1.98 -22.35
C SER A 248 -12.05 -1.87 -20.93
N ASP A 249 -10.73 -1.76 -20.85
CA ASP A 249 -9.96 -1.95 -19.64
C ASP A 249 -9.87 -0.65 -18.85
N LEU A 250 -9.83 -0.78 -17.53
CA LEU A 250 -9.58 0.36 -16.64
C LEU A 250 -8.09 0.66 -16.66
N ALA A 251 -7.73 1.93 -16.85
CA ALA A 251 -6.33 2.36 -16.87
C ALA A 251 -5.61 2.07 -15.55
N ALA A 252 -6.32 2.19 -14.42
CA ALA A 252 -5.82 1.82 -13.10
C ALA A 252 -5.47 0.32 -13.00
N TRP A 253 -6.24 -0.56 -13.64
CA TRP A 253 -5.99 -2.00 -13.65
C TRP A 253 -4.76 -2.36 -14.49
N SER A 254 -4.63 -1.77 -15.69
CA SER A 254 -3.45 -1.95 -16.53
C SER A 254 -2.15 -1.49 -15.84
N LEU A 255 -2.23 -0.44 -15.02
CA LEU A 255 -1.10 0.07 -14.23
C LEU A 255 -0.79 -0.80 -13.00
N ASP A 256 -1.77 -1.52 -12.43
CA ASP A 256 -1.62 -2.20 -11.14
C ASP A 256 -0.48 -3.24 -11.11
N LYS A 257 -0.25 -3.91 -12.25
CA LYS A 257 0.76 -4.97 -12.37
C LYS A 257 2.17 -4.50 -12.02
N TRP A 258 2.47 -3.22 -12.21
CA TRP A 258 3.78 -2.62 -11.96
C TRP A 258 4.10 -2.41 -10.47
N LYS A 259 3.11 -2.48 -9.57
CA LYS A 259 3.31 -2.16 -8.15
C LYS A 259 3.95 -3.29 -7.34
N ASN A 260 3.58 -4.55 -7.58
CA ASN A 260 3.78 -5.66 -6.62
C ASN A 260 5.26 -5.88 -6.20
N ILE A 261 6.18 -5.97 -7.16
CA ILE A 261 7.60 -6.25 -6.86
C ILE A 261 8.29 -5.01 -6.27
N HIS A 262 7.93 -3.80 -6.73
CA HIS A 262 8.44 -2.56 -6.14
C HIS A 262 7.98 -2.38 -4.69
N ILE A 263 6.71 -2.68 -4.39
CA ILE A 263 6.18 -2.66 -3.02
C ILE A 263 6.98 -3.61 -2.12
N LEU A 264 7.32 -4.81 -2.60
CA LEU A 264 8.13 -5.78 -1.85
C LEU A 264 9.49 -5.18 -1.43
N GLU A 265 10.23 -4.57 -2.35
CA GLU A 265 11.53 -3.96 -2.05
C GLU A 265 11.38 -2.77 -1.09
N LYS A 266 10.37 -1.92 -1.32
CA LYS A 266 10.12 -0.72 -0.52
C LYS A 266 9.73 -1.03 0.91
N VAL A 267 8.82 -1.98 1.12
CA VAL A 267 8.39 -2.33 2.49
C VAL A 267 9.53 -2.97 3.28
N TRP A 268 10.37 -3.77 2.64
CA TRP A 268 11.59 -4.28 3.27
C TRP A 268 12.51 -3.14 3.71
N ALA A 269 12.72 -2.13 2.87
CA ALA A 269 13.54 -0.97 3.21
C ALA A 269 12.97 -0.15 4.39
N LEU A 270 11.64 -0.05 4.49
CA LEU A 270 10.97 0.67 5.59
C LEU A 270 11.03 -0.09 6.92
N LYS A 271 10.91 -1.42 6.90
CA LYS A 271 10.82 -2.23 8.12
C LYS A 271 11.49 -3.61 7.98
N PRO A 272 12.84 -3.68 7.89
CA PRO A 272 13.56 -4.93 7.60
C PRO A 272 13.65 -5.91 8.79
N ASP A 273 13.46 -5.44 10.03
CA ASP A 273 13.59 -6.30 11.23
C ASP A 273 12.29 -7.00 11.64
N MET A 274 11.58 -7.56 10.67
CA MET A 274 10.27 -8.19 10.86
C MET A 274 10.31 -9.64 10.40
N ASP A 275 9.47 -10.48 10.99
CA ASP A 275 9.45 -11.92 10.71
C ASP A 275 8.45 -12.25 9.59
N TRP A 276 7.37 -11.47 9.49
CA TRP A 276 6.26 -11.71 8.58
C TRP A 276 5.85 -10.44 7.83
N PHE A 277 5.71 -10.55 6.51
CA PHE A 277 5.23 -9.48 5.63
C PHE A 277 3.94 -9.94 4.95
N ILE A 278 2.83 -9.29 5.28
CA ILE A 278 1.49 -9.64 4.82
C ILE A 278 1.06 -8.55 3.85
N PHE A 279 0.67 -8.96 2.64
CA PHE A 279 0.23 -8.06 1.58
C PHE A 279 -1.24 -8.32 1.32
N ILE A 280 -2.05 -7.26 1.36
CA ILE A 280 -3.49 -7.32 1.09
C ILE A 280 -3.92 -6.11 0.26
N ASP A 281 -5.02 -6.25 -0.49
CA ASP A 281 -5.65 -5.12 -1.17
C ASP A 281 -6.51 -4.30 -0.19
N ALA A 282 -6.82 -3.05 -0.54
CA ALA A 282 -7.58 -2.13 0.31
C ALA A 282 -9.05 -2.52 0.57
N ASP A 283 -9.56 -3.54 -0.12
CA ASP A 283 -10.87 -4.17 0.07
C ASP A 283 -10.75 -5.64 0.56
N THR A 284 -9.60 -6.01 1.10
CA THR A 284 -9.39 -7.30 1.79
C THR A 284 -9.56 -7.12 3.28
N TYR A 285 -10.42 -7.93 3.90
CA TYR A 285 -10.62 -7.98 5.34
C TYR A 285 -9.70 -9.03 5.96
N LEU A 286 -8.93 -8.65 6.97
CA LEU A 286 -8.02 -9.51 7.73
C LEU A 286 -8.59 -9.78 9.13
N VAL A 287 -8.78 -11.06 9.47
CA VAL A 287 -9.17 -11.51 10.81
C VAL A 287 -7.91 -11.60 11.66
N TRP A 288 -7.62 -10.52 12.39
CA TRP A 288 -6.34 -10.32 13.09
C TRP A 288 -6.00 -11.45 14.08
N SER A 289 -6.94 -11.88 14.90
CA SER A 289 -6.71 -12.95 15.89
C SER A 289 -6.36 -14.29 15.25
N ASN A 290 -7.03 -14.62 14.14
CA ASN A 290 -6.75 -15.84 13.38
C ASN A 290 -5.36 -15.79 12.74
N LEU A 291 -4.98 -14.64 12.15
CA LEU A 291 -3.64 -14.44 11.60
C LEU A 291 -2.56 -14.66 12.66
N LEU A 292 -2.66 -14.01 13.83
CA LEU A 292 -1.65 -14.14 14.88
C LEU A 292 -1.47 -15.60 15.31
N THR A 293 -2.59 -16.30 15.55
CA THR A 293 -2.57 -17.70 15.97
C THR A 293 -1.96 -18.59 14.89
N TRP A 294 -2.25 -18.32 13.61
CA TRP A 294 -1.69 -19.10 12.51
C TRP A 294 -0.18 -18.91 12.39
N LEU A 295 0.30 -17.66 12.42
CA LEU A 295 1.72 -17.35 12.25
C LEU A 295 2.58 -17.94 13.38
N GLU A 296 2.03 -18.13 14.58
CA GLU A 296 2.71 -18.82 15.69
C GLU A 296 3.04 -20.29 15.37
N THR A 297 2.38 -20.88 14.37
CA THR A 297 2.64 -22.27 13.93
C THR A 297 3.67 -22.38 12.81
N LEU A 298 4.12 -21.26 12.23
CA LEU A 298 4.95 -21.23 11.04
C LEU A 298 6.40 -20.80 11.36
N ASP A 299 7.32 -21.15 10.45
CA ASP A 299 8.74 -20.78 10.55
C ASP A 299 9.07 -19.59 9.62
N PRO A 300 9.41 -18.41 10.16
CA PRO A 300 9.76 -17.23 9.36
C PRO A 300 11.13 -17.36 8.66
N THR A 301 11.90 -18.41 8.94
CA THR A 301 13.15 -18.74 8.24
C THR A 301 12.94 -19.60 6.99
N SER A 302 11.71 -20.07 6.76
CA SER A 302 11.34 -20.82 5.55
C SER A 302 11.34 -19.93 4.30
N ARG A 303 11.51 -20.56 3.13
CA ARG A 303 11.33 -19.92 1.81
C ARG A 303 9.91 -20.11 1.24
N SER A 304 9.06 -20.89 1.90
CA SER A 304 7.67 -21.01 1.47
C SER A 304 6.89 -19.74 1.78
N TYR A 305 6.13 -19.25 0.80
CA TYR A 305 5.21 -18.13 0.97
C TYR A 305 3.77 -18.63 0.85
N TYR A 306 2.82 -17.94 1.45
CA TYR A 306 1.47 -18.46 1.66
C TYR A 306 0.43 -17.59 0.97
N GLY A 307 -0.58 -18.21 0.35
CA GLY A 307 -1.65 -17.48 -0.33
C GLY A 307 -2.77 -18.41 -0.83
N SER A 308 -3.81 -17.84 -1.41
CA SER A 308 -4.80 -18.62 -2.18
C SER A 308 -4.18 -19.00 -3.52
N ALA A 309 -3.92 -20.28 -3.77
CA ALA A 309 -3.20 -20.66 -4.98
C ALA A 309 -4.14 -20.67 -6.21
N SER A 310 -3.67 -20.07 -7.29
CA SER A 310 -4.30 -20.10 -8.61
C SER A 310 -3.26 -20.48 -9.66
N THR A 311 -3.71 -20.87 -10.85
CA THR A 311 -2.81 -21.22 -11.95
C THR A 311 -3.21 -20.46 -13.21
N TRP A 312 -2.25 -19.76 -13.81
CA TRP A 312 -2.41 -19.07 -15.08
C TRP A 312 -1.19 -19.30 -15.96
N ASN A 313 -1.40 -19.71 -17.20
CA ASN A 313 -0.33 -20.03 -18.16
C ASN A 313 0.77 -20.96 -17.58
N GLY A 314 0.38 -21.93 -16.75
CA GLY A 314 1.30 -22.88 -16.11
C GLY A 314 2.07 -22.33 -14.91
N ILE A 315 1.88 -21.06 -14.56
CA ILE A 315 2.45 -20.45 -13.35
C ILE A 315 1.44 -20.61 -12.23
N ARG A 316 1.84 -21.31 -11.16
CA ARG A 316 1.09 -21.34 -9.90
C ARG A 316 1.45 -20.09 -9.09
N TYR A 317 0.45 -19.33 -8.65
CA TYR A 317 0.64 -18.02 -8.02
C TYR A 317 -0.34 -17.80 -6.87
N ALA A 318 0.04 -16.94 -5.92
CA ALA A 318 -0.87 -16.48 -4.87
C ALA A 318 -1.77 -15.38 -5.42
N HIS A 319 -3.09 -15.56 -5.39
CA HIS A 319 -4.05 -14.57 -5.86
C HIS A 319 -3.94 -13.27 -5.04
N GLY A 320 -3.64 -12.16 -5.72
CA GLY A 320 -3.29 -10.89 -5.07
C GLY A 320 -4.41 -10.33 -4.19
N GLY A 321 -5.65 -10.37 -4.67
CA GLY A 321 -6.82 -9.86 -3.94
C GLY A 321 -7.16 -10.66 -2.69
N SER A 322 -6.84 -11.96 -2.64
CA SER A 322 -7.01 -12.75 -1.42
C SER A 322 -6.00 -12.37 -0.34
N GLY A 323 -4.90 -11.74 -0.74
CA GLY A 323 -3.73 -11.49 0.09
C GLY A 323 -2.73 -12.65 0.10
N TYR A 324 -1.51 -12.34 0.52
CA TYR A 324 -0.42 -13.30 0.63
C TYR A 324 0.57 -12.93 1.74
N ILE A 325 1.29 -13.93 2.24
CA ILE A 325 2.23 -13.81 3.36
C ILE A 325 3.61 -14.28 2.91
N ILE A 326 4.62 -13.43 3.09
CA ILE A 326 6.00 -13.73 2.75
C ILE A 326 6.84 -13.71 4.04
N PRO A 327 7.54 -14.81 4.39
CA PRO A 327 8.41 -14.85 5.56
C PRO A 327 9.68 -14.03 5.35
N LYS A 328 10.32 -13.61 6.46
CA LYS A 328 11.56 -12.82 6.46
C LYS A 328 12.65 -13.41 5.58
N ALA A 329 12.86 -14.73 5.59
CA ALA A 329 13.91 -15.34 4.78
C ALA A 329 13.67 -15.18 3.28
N MET A 330 12.41 -15.27 2.83
CA MET A 330 12.08 -15.04 1.42
C MET A 330 12.11 -13.55 1.06
N MET A 331 11.66 -12.66 1.95
CA MET A 331 11.79 -11.22 1.76
C MET A 331 13.26 -10.77 1.67
N TYR A 332 14.14 -11.29 2.53
CA TYR A 332 15.57 -11.03 2.49
C TYR A 332 16.20 -11.53 1.19
N GLU A 333 15.83 -12.72 0.72
CA GLU A 333 16.31 -13.26 -0.57
C GLU A 333 15.99 -12.28 -1.70
N MET A 334 14.74 -11.82 -1.81
CA MET A 334 14.31 -10.91 -2.87
C MET A 334 14.89 -9.51 -2.71
N ALA A 335 14.69 -8.86 -1.57
CA ALA A 335 15.00 -7.44 -1.40
C ALA A 335 16.49 -7.15 -1.15
N VAL A 336 17.24 -8.12 -0.62
CA VAL A 336 18.67 -7.94 -0.29
C VAL A 336 19.58 -8.68 -1.25
N LYS A 337 19.37 -9.99 -1.47
CA LYS A 337 20.26 -10.75 -2.35
C LYS A 337 20.00 -10.48 -3.83
N GLN A 338 18.74 -10.28 -4.19
CA GLN A 338 18.33 -9.89 -5.54
C GLN A 338 18.05 -8.39 -5.64
N LYS A 339 18.83 -7.54 -4.94
CA LYS A 339 18.63 -6.09 -4.92
C LYS A 339 18.45 -5.53 -6.35
N GLY A 340 17.35 -4.83 -6.59
CA GLY A 340 16.98 -4.30 -7.90
C GLY A 340 16.14 -5.27 -8.75
N ILE A 341 15.56 -6.30 -8.12
CA ILE A 341 14.74 -7.31 -8.81
C ILE A 341 13.52 -6.66 -9.47
N ALA A 342 12.98 -5.58 -8.89
CA ALA A 342 11.87 -4.84 -9.48
C ALA A 342 12.23 -4.28 -10.87
N ALA A 343 13.38 -3.62 -11.01
CA ALA A 343 13.85 -3.09 -12.29
C ALA A 343 14.14 -4.18 -13.33
N VAL A 344 14.59 -5.36 -12.90
CA VAL A 344 14.76 -6.52 -13.80
C VAL A 344 13.40 -6.98 -14.32
N TRP A 345 12.42 -7.10 -13.44
CA TRP A 345 11.07 -7.57 -13.80
C TRP A 345 10.25 -6.53 -14.55
N ASP A 346 10.52 -5.24 -14.40
CA ASP A 346 9.91 -4.19 -15.21
C ASP A 346 10.06 -4.45 -16.71
N THR A 347 11.18 -5.05 -17.13
CA THR A 347 11.42 -5.41 -18.54
C THR A 347 10.61 -6.61 -19.03
N LYS A 348 10.11 -7.44 -18.11
CA LYS A 348 9.33 -8.66 -18.37
C LYS A 348 7.82 -8.41 -18.23
N LEU A 349 7.41 -7.42 -17.44
CA LEU A 349 6.01 -7.17 -17.03
C LEU A 349 5.05 -6.83 -18.19
N HIS A 350 5.56 -6.46 -19.36
CA HIS A 350 4.73 -6.30 -20.55
C HIS A 350 4.05 -7.63 -20.95
N ASP A 351 4.73 -8.76 -20.77
CA ASP A 351 4.24 -10.10 -21.15
C ASP A 351 3.33 -10.75 -20.08
N HIS A 352 3.12 -10.06 -18.95
CA HIS A 352 2.26 -10.51 -17.86
C HIS A 352 0.95 -9.71 -17.83
N CYS A 353 -0.17 -10.41 -17.61
CA CYS A 353 -1.46 -9.75 -17.38
C CYS A 353 -1.52 -9.02 -16.04
N CYS A 354 -0.82 -9.57 -15.04
CA CYS A 354 -1.17 -9.40 -13.64
C CYS A 354 0.09 -9.40 -12.77
N GLY A 355 0.16 -8.51 -11.78
CA GLY A 355 1.37 -8.31 -10.96
C GLY A 355 1.60 -9.37 -9.90
N ASP A 356 0.55 -10.05 -9.43
CA ASP A 356 0.61 -11.17 -8.50
C ASP A 356 1.22 -12.44 -9.13
N ILE A 357 0.90 -12.70 -10.40
CA ILE A 357 1.54 -13.73 -11.22
C ILE A 357 3.02 -13.41 -11.39
N ALA A 358 3.36 -12.17 -11.77
CA ALA A 358 4.75 -11.75 -11.96
C ALA A 358 5.56 -11.85 -10.65
N LEU A 359 5.00 -11.40 -9.53
CA LEU A 359 5.61 -11.53 -8.22
C LEU A 359 5.82 -13.01 -7.85
N SER A 360 4.81 -13.86 -8.02
CA SER A 360 4.94 -15.29 -7.73
C SER A 360 5.99 -15.98 -8.61
N ALA A 361 6.08 -15.60 -9.88
CA ALA A 361 7.13 -16.09 -10.77
C ALA A 361 8.52 -15.62 -10.31
N ALA A 362 8.66 -14.36 -9.91
CA ALA A 362 9.91 -13.83 -9.33
C ALA A 362 10.32 -14.59 -8.05
N LEU A 363 9.39 -14.84 -7.14
CA LEU A 363 9.64 -15.61 -5.93
C LEU A 363 10.13 -17.03 -6.26
N GLN A 364 9.46 -17.69 -7.22
CA GLN A 364 9.80 -19.06 -7.65
C GLN A 364 11.16 -19.14 -8.36
N GLU A 365 11.50 -18.18 -9.21
CA GLU A 365 12.83 -18.09 -9.84
C GLU A 365 13.97 -18.07 -8.78
N HIS A 366 13.68 -17.59 -7.57
CA HIS A 366 14.63 -17.50 -6.46
C HIS A 366 14.36 -18.50 -5.32
N GLY A 367 13.66 -19.60 -5.62
CA GLY A 367 13.49 -20.74 -4.72
C GLY A 367 12.38 -20.59 -3.68
N GLY A 368 11.49 -19.61 -3.87
CA GLY A 368 10.22 -19.52 -3.15
C GLY A 368 9.25 -20.61 -3.60
N VAL A 369 8.53 -21.21 -2.66
CA VAL A 369 7.51 -22.23 -2.94
C VAL A 369 6.18 -21.72 -2.45
N LEU A 370 5.19 -21.63 -3.33
CA LEU A 370 3.83 -21.28 -2.89
C LEU A 370 3.25 -22.44 -2.08
N ASP A 371 2.82 -22.11 -0.87
CA ASP A 371 2.00 -22.95 -0.03
C ASP A 371 0.55 -22.46 -0.14
N GLY A 372 -0.31 -23.30 -0.74
CA GLY A 372 -1.70 -22.97 -1.02
C GLY A 372 -2.54 -23.10 0.24
N ARG A 373 -3.16 -22.00 0.68
CA ARG A 373 -3.87 -21.90 1.96
C ARG A 373 -5.31 -21.45 1.80
N TRP A 374 -5.93 -21.74 0.67
CA TRP A 374 -7.37 -21.60 0.54
C TRP A 374 -8.08 -22.70 1.38
N PRO A 375 -9.24 -22.43 2.01
CA PRO A 375 -9.92 -21.13 2.16
C PRO A 375 -9.43 -20.22 3.29
N LEU A 376 -8.40 -20.53 4.07
CA LEU A 376 -7.92 -19.61 5.13
C LEU A 376 -7.63 -18.22 4.56
N ILE A 377 -6.93 -18.21 3.43
CA ILE A 377 -6.75 -17.04 2.59
C ILE A 377 -7.76 -17.15 1.45
N SER A 378 -8.77 -16.29 1.41
CA SER A 378 -9.90 -16.43 0.50
C SER A 378 -10.07 -15.21 -0.40
N GLY A 379 -10.30 -15.48 -1.69
CA GLY A 379 -10.74 -14.47 -2.66
C GLY A 379 -12.24 -14.19 -2.59
N GLU A 380 -12.95 -14.85 -1.68
CA GLU A 380 -14.38 -14.74 -1.49
C GLU A 380 -14.72 -13.86 -0.27
N SER A 381 -15.83 -13.15 -0.39
CA SER A 381 -16.39 -12.30 0.66
C SER A 381 -17.34 -13.16 1.50
N PRO A 382 -17.76 -12.70 2.70
CA PRO A 382 -18.86 -13.34 3.42
C PRO A 382 -20.04 -13.68 2.51
N TRP A 383 -20.42 -12.77 1.62
CA TRP A 383 -21.60 -12.97 0.78
C TRP A 383 -21.37 -13.92 -0.40
N SER A 384 -20.13 -14.10 -0.88
CA SER A 384 -19.83 -14.90 -2.08
C SER A 384 -19.24 -16.28 -1.78
N MET A 385 -18.83 -16.55 -0.54
CA MET A 385 -18.29 -17.84 -0.12
C MET A 385 -19.26 -18.99 -0.42
N PRO A 386 -18.88 -20.00 -1.22
CA PRO A 386 -19.69 -21.19 -1.45
C PRO A 386 -19.68 -22.08 -0.21
N PHE A 387 -20.74 -22.04 0.59
CA PHE A 387 -20.89 -22.94 1.73
C PHE A 387 -21.74 -24.16 1.34
N GLY A 388 -21.21 -25.37 1.49
CA GLY A 388 -21.95 -26.59 1.16
C GLY A 388 -21.08 -27.75 0.72
N PRO A 389 -21.69 -28.85 0.23
CA PRO A 389 -20.96 -30.06 -0.14
C PRO A 389 -19.93 -29.90 -1.25
N GLY A 390 -20.07 -28.86 -2.10
CA GLY A 390 -19.07 -28.55 -3.13
C GLY A 390 -17.73 -28.09 -2.55
N THR A 391 -17.73 -27.65 -1.30
CA THR A 391 -16.62 -26.96 -0.63
C THR A 391 -16.66 -27.21 0.89
N PRO A 392 -16.54 -28.47 1.34
CA PRO A 392 -16.52 -28.81 2.77
C PRO A 392 -15.33 -28.18 3.52
N GLU A 393 -14.31 -27.70 2.81
CA GLU A 393 -13.16 -26.98 3.38
C GLU A 393 -13.59 -25.66 4.05
N TYR A 394 -14.68 -25.02 3.56
CA TYR A 394 -15.30 -23.85 4.21
C TYR A 394 -16.08 -24.21 5.49
N CYS A 395 -16.04 -25.44 5.99
CA CYS A 395 -16.65 -25.78 7.27
C CYS A 395 -15.79 -25.26 8.45
N CYS A 396 -14.99 -26.13 9.04
CA CYS A 396 -14.34 -25.86 10.33
C CYS A 396 -12.99 -25.12 10.22
N TRP A 397 -12.55 -24.77 9.01
CA TRP A 397 -11.29 -24.07 8.84
C TRP A 397 -11.44 -22.58 9.20
N PRO A 398 -10.40 -21.97 9.79
CA PRO A 398 -10.44 -20.58 10.22
C PRO A 398 -10.35 -19.62 9.03
N ALA A 399 -11.11 -18.53 9.06
CA ALA A 399 -11.01 -17.47 8.06
C ALA A 399 -9.87 -16.50 8.46
N THR A 400 -8.86 -16.32 7.60
CA THR A 400 -7.78 -15.35 7.84
C THR A 400 -7.97 -14.10 7.00
N THR A 401 -8.23 -14.25 5.70
CA THR A 401 -8.58 -13.12 4.81
C THR A 401 -9.83 -13.42 4.00
N MET A 402 -10.58 -12.36 3.70
CA MET A 402 -11.75 -12.38 2.81
C MET A 402 -11.74 -11.16 1.89
N HIS A 403 -12.27 -11.31 0.69
CA HIS A 403 -12.22 -10.31 -0.39
C HIS A 403 -13.44 -10.45 -1.30
N HIS A 404 -14.07 -9.46 -1.91
CA HIS A 404 -13.85 -8.03 -2.01
C HIS A 404 -14.86 -7.30 -1.10
N LEU A 405 -14.49 -6.90 0.11
CA LEU A 405 -15.41 -6.21 1.00
C LEU A 405 -15.45 -4.72 0.66
N THR A 406 -16.65 -4.21 0.38
CA THR A 406 -16.88 -2.76 0.31
C THR A 406 -16.65 -2.13 1.69
N PRO A 407 -16.42 -0.81 1.78
CA PRO A 407 -16.33 -0.14 3.08
C PRO A 407 -17.54 -0.43 4.00
N ALA A 408 -18.75 -0.38 3.45
CA ALA A 408 -19.96 -0.73 4.21
C ALA A 408 -19.98 -2.21 4.64
N GLY A 409 -19.52 -3.12 3.78
CA GLY A 409 -19.38 -4.54 4.13
C GLY A 409 -18.34 -4.80 5.22
N MET A 410 -17.22 -4.06 5.24
CA MET A 410 -16.23 -4.14 6.32
C MET A 410 -16.79 -3.64 7.65
N GLU A 411 -17.56 -2.55 7.62
CA GLU A 411 -18.25 -2.00 8.81
C GLU A 411 -19.27 -3.01 9.36
N GLU A 412 -20.10 -3.59 8.49
CA GLU A 412 -21.05 -4.63 8.88
C GLU A 412 -20.36 -5.87 9.45
N PHE A 413 -19.24 -6.30 8.86
CA PHE A 413 -18.54 -7.50 9.31
C PHE A 413 -17.77 -7.29 10.62
N VAL A 414 -17.17 -6.11 10.85
CA VAL A 414 -16.52 -5.84 12.14
C VAL A 414 -17.52 -5.73 13.29
N GLU A 415 -18.73 -5.19 13.04
CA GLU A 415 -19.79 -5.17 14.05
C GLU A 415 -20.17 -6.59 14.49
N TYR A 416 -20.25 -7.53 13.54
CA TYR A 416 -20.42 -8.95 13.83
C TYR A 416 -19.23 -9.52 14.63
N GLU A 417 -17.99 -9.29 14.18
CA GLU A 417 -16.78 -9.75 14.87
C GLU A 417 -16.74 -9.29 16.33
N GLU A 418 -17.12 -8.03 16.59
CA GLU A 418 -17.18 -7.43 17.92
C GLU A 418 -18.31 -7.96 18.79
N GLN A 419 -19.35 -8.56 18.21
CA GLN A 419 -20.48 -9.14 18.95
C GLN A 419 -20.35 -10.65 19.16
N ARG A 420 -19.29 -11.28 18.63
CA ARG A 420 -19.01 -12.71 18.82
C ARG A 420 -19.02 -13.09 20.30
N LEU A 421 -19.72 -14.18 20.60
CA LEU A 421 -19.83 -14.72 21.96
C LEU A 421 -18.48 -15.21 22.50
N ASN A 422 -17.66 -15.84 21.65
CA ASN A 422 -16.36 -16.38 22.00
C ASN A 422 -15.23 -15.75 21.17
N LYS A 423 -14.80 -14.55 21.58
CA LYS A 423 -13.69 -13.83 20.92
C LYS A 423 -12.32 -14.48 21.11
N SER A 424 -12.19 -15.40 22.06
CA SER A 424 -10.94 -16.13 22.32
C SER A 424 -10.75 -17.34 21.39
N ALA A 425 -11.83 -17.80 20.73
CA ALA A 425 -11.74 -18.86 19.72
C ALA A 425 -11.48 -18.30 18.32
N LEU A 426 -10.83 -19.12 17.49
CA LEU A 426 -10.64 -18.84 16.08
C LEU A 426 -12.00 -18.67 15.39
N LEU A 427 -12.13 -17.64 14.57
CA LEU A 427 -13.31 -17.43 13.73
C LEU A 427 -13.31 -18.43 12.58
N THR A 428 -14.22 -19.41 12.60
CA THR A 428 -14.34 -20.39 11.52
C THR A 428 -15.28 -19.90 10.43
N HIS A 429 -15.13 -20.44 9.22
CA HIS A 429 -16.05 -20.18 8.13
C HIS A 429 -17.48 -20.67 8.43
N ASN A 430 -17.63 -21.79 9.16
CA ASN A 430 -18.92 -22.24 9.67
C ASN A 430 -19.57 -21.20 10.59
N GLU A 431 -18.83 -20.63 11.54
CA GLU A 431 -19.35 -19.58 12.44
C GLU A 431 -19.80 -18.35 11.64
N ILE A 432 -19.02 -17.91 10.64
CA ILE A 432 -19.42 -16.83 9.73
C ILE A 432 -20.72 -17.20 9.01
N PHE A 433 -20.83 -18.41 8.47
CA PHE A 433 -22.03 -18.81 7.76
C PHE A 433 -23.26 -18.85 8.66
N GLU A 434 -23.17 -19.52 9.80
CA GLU A 434 -24.28 -19.72 10.73
C GLU A 434 -24.74 -18.41 11.36
N ASP A 435 -23.81 -17.62 11.90
CA ASP A 435 -24.15 -16.47 12.72
C ASP A 435 -24.28 -15.17 11.90
N PHE A 436 -23.52 -15.02 10.82
CA PHE A 436 -23.51 -13.78 10.02
C PHE A 436 -24.39 -13.86 8.76
N LEU A 437 -24.47 -15.01 8.08
CA LEU A 437 -25.10 -15.10 6.75
C LEU A 437 -26.47 -15.78 6.76
N LEU A 438 -26.64 -16.88 7.50
CA LEU A 438 -27.79 -17.78 7.35
C LEU A 438 -29.14 -17.07 7.52
N ALA A 439 -29.24 -16.16 8.50
CA ALA A 439 -30.44 -15.37 8.74
C ALA A 439 -30.78 -14.40 7.59
N LYS A 440 -29.79 -14.00 6.79
CA LYS A 440 -29.92 -13.07 5.66
C LYS A 440 -30.33 -13.78 4.37
N ILE A 441 -30.30 -15.11 4.32
CA ILE A 441 -30.64 -15.90 3.12
C ILE A 441 -32.17 -16.15 3.08
N PRO A 442 -32.90 -15.53 2.13
CA PRO A 442 -34.33 -15.77 1.96
C PRO A 442 -34.59 -17.07 1.19
N GLU A 443 -35.87 -17.43 0.96
CA GLU A 443 -36.21 -18.54 0.06
C GLU A 443 -35.98 -18.17 -1.41
N SER A 444 -36.36 -16.94 -1.79
CA SER A 444 -36.15 -16.37 -3.12
C SER A 444 -36.03 -14.85 -3.07
N ARG A 445 -35.37 -14.25 -4.07
CA ARG A 445 -35.16 -12.80 -4.17
C ARG A 445 -35.07 -12.35 -5.63
N SER A 446 -35.72 -11.22 -5.94
CA SER A 446 -35.57 -10.52 -7.24
C SER A 446 -34.42 -9.53 -7.21
N ASP A 447 -33.97 -9.12 -8.40
CA ASP A 447 -32.90 -8.14 -8.63
C ASP A 447 -31.61 -8.56 -7.91
N TRP A 448 -31.31 -9.86 -8.02
CA TRP A 448 -30.32 -10.51 -7.18
C TRP A 448 -29.64 -11.68 -7.89
N ASP A 449 -28.32 -11.70 -7.82
CA ASP A 449 -27.48 -12.79 -8.31
C ASP A 449 -26.81 -13.50 -7.13
N ASN A 450 -27.24 -14.74 -6.88
CA ASN A 450 -26.66 -15.61 -5.87
C ASN A 450 -25.43 -16.37 -6.37
N LEU A 451 -24.94 -16.11 -7.59
CA LEU A 451 -23.77 -16.74 -8.18
C LEU A 451 -23.96 -18.26 -8.44
N ALA A 452 -25.19 -18.71 -8.72
CA ALA A 452 -25.44 -20.12 -9.09
C ALA A 452 -24.80 -20.51 -10.43
N SER A 453 -24.63 -19.56 -11.35
CA SER A 453 -23.92 -19.73 -12.62
C SER A 453 -22.40 -19.88 -12.45
N GLU A 454 -21.86 -19.53 -11.28
CA GLU A 454 -20.42 -19.63 -11.04
C GLU A 454 -20.05 -21.08 -10.74
N ALA A 455 -19.26 -21.67 -11.63
CA ALA A 455 -18.66 -22.98 -11.42
C ALA A 455 -17.82 -23.00 -10.13
N GLY A 456 -17.19 -21.85 -9.83
CA GLY A 456 -16.38 -21.58 -8.65
C GLY A 456 -15.25 -22.59 -8.46
N VAL A 457 -14.85 -22.81 -7.21
CA VAL A 457 -13.70 -23.63 -6.77
C VAL A 457 -13.62 -24.96 -7.52
N PHE A 458 -12.73 -25.03 -8.51
CA PHE A 458 -12.49 -26.19 -9.39
C PHE A 458 -13.75 -26.76 -10.06
N GLY A 459 -14.77 -25.94 -10.31
CA GLY A 459 -16.05 -26.37 -10.90
C GLY A 459 -16.95 -27.19 -9.98
N ARG A 460 -16.68 -27.18 -8.68
CA ARG A 460 -17.42 -27.99 -7.69
C ARG A 460 -18.71 -27.34 -7.18
N THR A 461 -18.86 -26.03 -7.35
CA THR A 461 -19.82 -25.23 -6.59
C THR A 461 -21.05 -24.77 -7.38
N GLY A 462 -21.02 -24.86 -8.71
CA GLY A 462 -22.15 -24.45 -9.54
C GLY A 462 -21.88 -24.52 -11.03
N GLY A 463 -22.47 -23.59 -11.80
CA GLY A 463 -22.23 -23.44 -13.23
C GLY A 463 -22.90 -24.50 -14.11
N VAL A 464 -23.95 -25.14 -13.61
CA VAL A 464 -24.80 -26.00 -14.45
C VAL A 464 -25.98 -25.17 -14.94
N SER A 465 -26.04 -24.93 -16.24
CA SER A 465 -27.10 -24.12 -16.85
C SER A 465 -27.99 -24.93 -17.79
N SER A 466 -29.26 -24.55 -17.86
CA SER A 466 -30.29 -25.14 -18.72
C SER A 466 -31.35 -24.09 -19.06
N ASP A 467 -32.13 -24.33 -20.11
CA ASP A 467 -33.26 -23.47 -20.42
C ASP A 467 -34.40 -23.66 -19.40
N ALA A 468 -35.06 -22.55 -19.04
CA ALA A 468 -36.30 -22.55 -18.26
C ALA A 468 -37.21 -21.40 -18.75
N ALA A 469 -38.52 -21.58 -18.74
CA ALA A 469 -39.47 -20.54 -19.12
C ALA A 469 -39.72 -19.53 -17.99
N SER A 470 -39.43 -19.88 -16.74
CA SER A 470 -39.61 -19.01 -15.58
C SER A 470 -38.73 -19.43 -14.38
N ILE A 471 -38.70 -18.58 -13.36
CA ILE A 471 -38.03 -18.88 -12.08
C ILE A 471 -38.65 -20.10 -11.37
N GLU A 472 -39.97 -20.32 -11.50
CA GLU A 472 -40.65 -21.48 -10.92
C GLU A 472 -40.22 -22.78 -11.61
N GLU A 473 -40.03 -22.76 -12.92
CA GLU A 473 -39.47 -23.89 -13.65
C GLU A 473 -38.01 -24.13 -13.25
N CYS A 474 -37.22 -23.07 -13.08
CA CYS A 474 -35.85 -23.18 -12.58
C CYS A 474 -35.79 -23.76 -11.15
N ALA A 475 -36.70 -23.34 -10.27
CA ALA A 475 -36.84 -23.90 -8.92
C ALA A 475 -37.19 -25.40 -8.95
N LYS A 476 -38.02 -25.82 -9.91
CA LYS A 476 -38.36 -27.23 -10.12
C LYS A 476 -37.15 -28.02 -10.62
N ILE A 477 -36.38 -27.49 -11.58
CA ILE A 477 -35.13 -28.09 -12.07
C ILE A 477 -34.17 -28.30 -10.89
N CYS A 478 -33.96 -27.28 -10.06
CA CYS A 478 -33.14 -27.41 -8.86
C CYS A 478 -33.68 -28.45 -7.86
N LYS A 479 -35.00 -28.53 -7.70
CA LYS A 479 -35.61 -29.53 -6.80
C LYS A 479 -35.37 -30.96 -7.29
N GLU A 480 -35.41 -31.18 -8.60
CA GLU A 480 -35.19 -32.48 -9.24
C GLU A 480 -33.71 -32.91 -9.25
N ASP A 481 -32.78 -31.97 -9.31
CA ASP A 481 -31.34 -32.25 -9.13
C ASP A 481 -31.01 -32.42 -7.64
N GLU A 482 -30.61 -33.62 -7.23
CA GLU A 482 -30.25 -33.93 -5.83
C GLU A 482 -29.07 -33.12 -5.29
N LYS A 483 -28.22 -32.58 -6.17
CA LYS A 483 -27.02 -31.81 -5.81
C LYS A 483 -27.26 -30.30 -5.77
N CYS A 484 -28.46 -29.81 -6.13
CA CYS A 484 -28.72 -28.37 -6.18
C CYS A 484 -28.99 -27.74 -4.79
N PHE A 485 -28.22 -26.74 -4.40
CA PHE A 485 -28.43 -25.97 -3.16
C PHE A 485 -29.01 -24.59 -3.41
N GLN A 486 -28.85 -24.06 -4.62
CA GLN A 486 -29.37 -22.75 -5.02
C GLN A 486 -29.57 -22.70 -6.53
N TYR A 487 -30.37 -21.74 -6.98
CA TYR A 487 -30.62 -21.51 -8.41
C TYR A 487 -30.73 -20.03 -8.72
N SER A 488 -30.39 -19.64 -9.95
CA SER A 488 -30.63 -18.31 -10.50
C SER A 488 -31.27 -18.40 -11.87
N TYR A 489 -32.04 -17.38 -12.23
CA TYR A 489 -32.75 -17.28 -13.50
C TYR A 489 -32.54 -15.89 -14.09
N HIS A 490 -32.15 -15.85 -15.37
CA HIS A 490 -32.02 -14.63 -16.17
C HIS A 490 -32.21 -14.96 -17.65
N GLU A 491 -33.00 -14.15 -18.38
CA GLU A 491 -33.27 -14.28 -19.83
C GLU A 491 -33.55 -15.72 -20.34
N LYS A 492 -34.31 -16.53 -19.57
CA LYS A 492 -34.61 -17.96 -19.84
C LYS A 492 -33.49 -18.95 -19.54
N THR A 493 -32.34 -18.48 -19.07
CA THR A 493 -31.28 -19.31 -18.57
C THR A 493 -31.51 -19.58 -17.08
N CYS A 494 -31.73 -20.84 -16.73
CA CYS A 494 -31.67 -21.32 -15.35
C CYS A 494 -30.25 -21.81 -15.07
N SER A 495 -29.64 -21.34 -13.98
CA SER A 495 -28.37 -21.86 -13.48
C SER A 495 -28.56 -22.43 -12.08
N ILE A 496 -27.97 -23.59 -11.80
CA ILE A 496 -28.03 -24.24 -10.49
C ILE A 496 -26.63 -24.36 -9.85
N GLY A 497 -26.59 -24.09 -8.55
CA GLY A 497 -25.41 -24.17 -7.69
C GLY A 497 -25.44 -25.41 -6.79
N ARG A 498 -24.26 -25.99 -6.50
CA ARG A 498 -24.06 -27.12 -5.58
C ARG A 498 -23.60 -26.71 -4.18
N SER A 499 -23.43 -25.41 -3.97
CA SER A 499 -23.15 -24.76 -2.70
C SER A 499 -24.09 -23.57 -2.54
N VAL A 500 -24.23 -23.05 -1.33
CA VAL A 500 -25.02 -21.87 -0.98
C VAL A 500 -24.10 -20.66 -0.89
N ARG A 501 -24.50 -19.58 -1.55
CA ARG A 501 -23.93 -18.24 -1.47
C ARG A 501 -25.06 -17.25 -1.30
N LEU A 502 -24.84 -16.16 -0.57
CA LEU A 502 -25.81 -15.09 -0.54
C LEU A 502 -25.76 -14.30 -1.86
N GLY A 503 -24.57 -13.98 -2.38
CA GLY A 503 -24.39 -13.19 -3.58
C GLY A 503 -24.66 -11.70 -3.38
N HIS A 504 -25.08 -11.00 -4.43
CA HIS A 504 -25.20 -9.54 -4.41
C HIS A 504 -26.40 -9.03 -5.20
N ALA A 505 -26.76 -7.78 -4.93
CA ALA A 505 -27.79 -7.08 -5.70
C ALA A 505 -27.32 -6.90 -7.13
N ARG A 506 -28.19 -7.23 -8.09
CA ARG A 506 -27.91 -7.10 -9.51
C ARG A 506 -29.07 -6.40 -10.19
N GLU A 507 -28.79 -5.20 -10.70
CA GLU A 507 -29.78 -4.42 -11.43
C GLU A 507 -30.20 -5.16 -12.70
N ALA A 508 -31.44 -4.91 -13.14
CA ALA A 508 -31.93 -5.42 -14.40
C ALA A 508 -31.10 -4.87 -15.57
N ASP A 509 -30.75 -5.73 -16.50
CA ASP A 509 -30.11 -5.36 -17.77
C ASP A 509 -31.15 -5.37 -18.90
N GLU A 510 -30.69 -5.25 -20.15
CA GLU A 510 -31.56 -5.25 -21.34
C GLU A 510 -32.38 -6.55 -21.46
N ASP A 511 -31.90 -7.63 -20.83
CA ASP A 511 -32.42 -8.98 -20.89
C ASP A 511 -33.31 -9.34 -19.68
N GLY A 512 -33.40 -8.43 -18.71
CA GLY A 512 -34.37 -8.45 -17.61
C GLY A 512 -33.75 -8.51 -16.22
N SER A 513 -34.58 -8.78 -15.22
CA SER A 513 -34.13 -8.87 -13.82
C SER A 513 -33.59 -10.26 -13.48
N TRP A 514 -32.51 -10.28 -12.71
CA TRP A 514 -31.95 -11.48 -12.12
C TRP A 514 -32.82 -11.94 -10.96
N GLN A 515 -33.15 -13.24 -10.93
CA GLN A 515 -33.92 -13.83 -9.83
C GLN A 515 -33.16 -15.01 -9.25
N SER A 516 -33.10 -15.09 -7.93
CA SER A 516 -32.32 -16.09 -7.20
C SER A 516 -33.18 -16.82 -6.16
N GLY A 517 -32.88 -18.09 -5.93
CA GLY A 517 -33.53 -18.88 -4.88
C GLY A 517 -32.59 -19.89 -4.22
N TRP A 518 -32.96 -20.31 -3.01
CA TRP A 518 -32.13 -21.16 -2.15
C TRP A 518 -32.93 -22.34 -1.60
N ASN A 519 -32.35 -23.53 -1.68
CA ASN A 519 -32.95 -24.73 -1.11
C ASN A 519 -32.59 -24.85 0.38
N LYS A 520 -33.27 -24.06 1.21
CA LYS A 520 -33.03 -24.02 2.67
C LYS A 520 -33.25 -25.37 3.36
N THR A 521 -34.13 -26.21 2.82
CA THR A 521 -34.37 -27.56 3.37
C THR A 521 -33.14 -28.44 3.20
N ARG A 522 -32.54 -28.43 2.00
CA ARG A 522 -31.33 -29.23 1.72
C ARG A 522 -30.11 -28.68 2.45
N LEU A 523 -29.98 -27.35 2.52
CA LEU A 523 -28.96 -26.69 3.35
C LEU A 523 -29.06 -27.13 4.82
N ALA A 524 -30.24 -27.04 5.44
CA ALA A 524 -30.42 -27.42 6.84
C ALA A 524 -30.15 -28.91 7.08
N ALA A 525 -30.53 -29.78 6.12
CA ALA A 525 -30.22 -31.20 6.19
C ALA A 525 -28.71 -31.45 6.16
N TRP A 526 -27.99 -30.82 5.21
CA TRP A 526 -26.54 -30.97 5.10
C TRP A 526 -25.80 -30.41 6.31
N MET A 527 -26.19 -29.24 6.83
CA MET A 527 -25.59 -28.65 8.04
C MET A 527 -25.71 -29.58 9.26
N LYS A 528 -26.85 -30.25 9.42
CA LYS A 528 -27.07 -31.21 10.52
C LYS A 528 -26.15 -32.44 10.46
N GLU A 529 -25.67 -32.78 9.27
CA GLU A 529 -24.76 -33.91 9.04
C GLU A 529 -23.29 -33.52 9.24
N GLN A 530 -22.96 -32.22 9.38
CA GLN A 530 -21.59 -31.79 9.56
C GLN A 530 -21.08 -32.13 10.97
N PRO A 531 -19.84 -32.60 11.10
CA PRO A 531 -19.24 -32.83 12.41
C PRO A 531 -19.11 -31.50 13.17
N PRO A 532 -19.15 -31.54 14.52
CA PRO A 532 -18.80 -30.37 15.30
C PRO A 532 -17.35 -29.97 15.01
N CYS A 533 -17.07 -28.66 15.00
CA CYS A 533 -15.73 -28.11 14.80
C CYS A 533 -14.88 -28.21 16.07
N ASP A 534 -14.72 -29.44 16.59
CA ASP A 534 -14.00 -29.72 17.85
C ASP A 534 -12.49 -29.45 17.72
N TYR A 535 -11.95 -29.49 16.49
CA TYR A 535 -10.55 -29.20 16.18
C TYR A 535 -10.47 -28.26 14.98
N VAL A 536 -9.91 -27.07 15.19
CA VAL A 536 -9.63 -26.11 14.12
C VAL A 536 -8.21 -26.36 13.63
N THR A 537 -8.07 -26.69 12.35
CA THR A 537 -6.77 -26.89 11.70
C THR A 537 -6.45 -25.71 10.78
N PHE A 538 -5.17 -25.35 10.70
CA PHE A 538 -4.68 -24.43 9.68
C PHE A 538 -4.21 -25.21 8.45
N GLU A 539 -5.04 -26.14 7.98
CA GLU A 539 -4.78 -26.89 6.76
C GLU A 539 -5.03 -26.00 5.54
N GLY A 540 -4.37 -26.34 4.44
CA GLY A 540 -4.46 -25.61 3.18
C GLY A 540 -4.92 -26.52 2.06
N GLU A 541 -4.83 -26.02 0.82
CA GLU A 541 -5.04 -26.85 -0.35
C GLU A 541 -3.98 -27.97 -0.39
N ASP A 542 -4.43 -29.21 -0.48
CA ASP A 542 -3.55 -30.35 -0.73
C ASP A 542 -2.79 -30.12 -2.05
N ASN A 543 -1.46 -30.10 -1.98
CA ASN A 543 -0.58 -29.90 -3.14
C ASN A 543 -0.66 -31.02 -4.18
#